data_AF-A0A9E5M1G2-F1
#
_entry.id   AF-A0A9E5M1G2-F1
#
_cell.length_a   1.000
_cell.length_b   1.000
_cell.length_c   1.000
_cell.angle_alpha   90.00
_cell.angle_beta   90.00
_cell.angle_gamma   90.00
#
_symmetry.space_group_name_H-M   'P 1'
#
loop_
_entity.id
_entity.type
_entity.pdbx_description
1 polymer ?
#
loop_
_entity_poly.entity_id
_entity_poly.type
_entity_poly.pdbx_seq_one_letter_code
_entity_poly.pdbx_strand_id
1 'polypeptide(L)' 'MSVTVTMAQHVSGSGMAERSPLIKGSATAMPLPDTCCAIVTAIECGFHLDTREDFLAAAFRLLRPGGRF' A
#
# COMPACT_ATOMS: atom_id res chain seq x y z
N MET A 1 24.44 19.99 -4.31
CA MET A 1 24.51 18.79 -3.45
C MET A 1 23.12 18.16 -3.46
N SER A 2 22.90 17.13 -4.28
CA SER A 2 21.59 16.47 -4.39
C SER A 2 21.57 15.27 -3.47
N VAL A 3 20.66 15.24 -2.49
CA VAL A 3 20.46 14.08 -1.61
C VAL A 3 19.28 13.29 -2.15
N THR A 4 19.56 12.19 -2.84
CA THR A 4 18.52 11.24 -3.22
C THR A 4 18.35 10.24 -2.08
N VAL A 5 17.31 10.42 -1.25
CA VAL A 5 16.91 9.43 -0.23
C VAL A 5 15.79 8.58 -0.80
N THR A 6 15.98 7.26 -0.86
CA THR A 6 14.89 6.34 -1.21
C THR A 6 13.89 6.23 -0.06
N MET A 7 12.62 5.92 -0.33
CA MET A 7 11.63 5.72 0.74
C MET A 7 12.09 4.69 1.79
N ALA A 8 12.77 3.63 1.38
CA ALA A 8 13.30 2.63 2.30
C ALA A 8 14.37 3.20 3.25
N GLN A 9 15.32 3.99 2.73
CA GLN A 9 16.30 4.66 3.57
C GLN A 9 15.66 5.67 4.51
N HIS A 10 14.63 6.39 4.05
CA HIS A 10 13.89 7.36 4.87
C HIS A 10 13.14 6.67 6.03
N VAL A 11 12.43 5.58 5.75
CA VAL A 11 11.69 4.81 6.76
C VAL A 11 12.65 4.17 7.78
N SER A 12 13.80 3.65 7.33
CA SER A 12 14.84 3.13 8.24
C SER A 12 15.45 4.22 9.11
N GLY A 13 15.77 5.39 8.54
CA GLY A 13 16.36 6.51 9.27
C GLY A 13 15.40 7.21 10.26
N SER A 14 14.09 7.05 10.08
CA SER A 14 13.07 7.63 10.97
C SER A 14 12.73 6.76 12.19
N GLY A 15 13.33 5.57 12.31
CA GLY A 15 12.99 4.60 13.36
C GLY A 15 11.60 3.97 13.20
N MET A 16 10.96 4.14 12.03
CA MET A 16 9.59 3.69 11.77
C MET A 16 9.50 2.35 11.05
N ALA A 17 10.64 1.76 10.65
CA ALA A 17 10.69 0.56 9.84
C ALA A 17 9.88 -0.62 10.40
N GLU A 18 9.86 -0.81 11.72
CA GLU A 18 9.08 -1.88 12.36
C GLU A 18 7.57 -1.63 12.25
N ARG A 19 7.12 -0.38 12.43
CA ARG A 19 5.69 -0.02 12.42
C ARG A 19 5.16 0.34 11.04
N SER A 20 6.02 0.46 10.04
CA SER A 20 5.67 0.85 8.68
C SER A 20 6.49 0.03 7.69
N PRO A 21 6.27 -1.30 7.65
CA PRO A 21 6.98 -2.16 6.71
C PRO A 21 6.64 -1.75 5.28
N LEU A 22 7.67 -1.61 4.45
CA LEU A 22 7.52 -1.36 3.03
C LEU A 22 7.56 -2.70 2.29
N ILE A 23 6.54 -2.96 1.47
CA ILE A 23 6.42 -4.19 0.69
C ILE A 23 6.45 -3.83 -0.80
N LYS A 24 7.31 -4.50 -1.56
CA LYS A 24 7.27 -4.44 -3.03
C LYS A 24 6.20 -5.41 -3.53
N GLY A 25 5.23 -4.92 -4.29
CA GLY A 25 4.15 -5.73 -4.85
C GLY A 25 3.35 -5.01 -5.93
N SER A 26 2.33 -5.68 -6.47
CA SER A 26 1.36 -5.08 -7.39
C SER A 26 0.10 -4.65 -6.64
N ALA A 27 -0.43 -3.47 -6.96
CA ALA A 27 -1.68 -2.97 -6.36
C ALA A 27 -2.92 -3.80 -6.79
N THR A 28 -2.86 -4.51 -7.91
CA THR A 28 -3.92 -5.41 -8.39
C THR A 28 -3.73 -6.86 -7.92
N ALA A 29 -2.58 -7.18 -7.32
CA ALA A 29 -2.24 -8.50 -6.79
C ALA A 29 -1.49 -8.34 -5.45
N MET A 30 -2.13 -7.67 -4.50
CA MET A 30 -1.51 -7.32 -3.22
C MET A 30 -1.09 -8.57 -2.44
N PRO A 31 0.19 -8.69 -2.04
CA PRO A 31 0.74 -9.85 -1.33
C PRO A 31 0.40 -9.82 0.17
N LEU A 32 -0.86 -9.50 0.48
CA LEU A 32 -1.39 -9.44 1.84
C LEU A 32 -2.60 -10.39 1.96
N PRO A 33 -2.83 -10.98 3.14
CA PRO A 33 -4.00 -11.81 3.39
C PRO A 33 -5.30 -11.03 3.23
N ASP A 34 -6.38 -11.74 2.94
CA ASP A 34 -7.74 -11.18 2.94
C ASP A 34 -8.08 -10.66 4.33
N THR A 35 -8.90 -9.61 4.40
CA THR A 35 -9.42 -9.06 5.66
C THR A 35 -8.34 -8.68 6.69
N CYS A 36 -7.13 -8.30 6.25
CA CYS A 36 -6.05 -7.96 7.17
C CYS A 36 -6.04 -6.48 7.59
N CYS A 37 -6.69 -5.59 6.83
CA CYS A 37 -6.65 -4.14 6.99
C CYS A 37 -7.94 -3.58 7.57
N ALA A 38 -7.84 -2.65 8.52
CA ALA A 38 -8.98 -1.84 8.95
C ALA A 38 -9.23 -0.66 8.01
N ILE A 39 -8.15 -0.09 7.46
CA ILE A 39 -8.18 1.04 6.53
C ILE A 39 -7.24 0.72 5.38
N VAL A 40 -7.65 1.00 4.15
CA VAL A 40 -6.81 0.98 2.95
C VAL A 40 -6.88 2.37 2.35
N THR A 41 -5.75 3.02 2.09
CA THR A 41 -5.72 4.32 1.41
C THR A 41 -4.92 4.24 0.13
N ALA A 42 -5.34 4.99 -0.88
CA ALA A 42 -4.69 5.04 -2.18
C ALA A 42 -4.87 6.42 -2.81
N ILE A 43 -3.83 7.25 -2.71
CA ILE A 43 -3.84 8.60 -3.27
C ILE A 43 -3.36 8.51 -4.71
N GLU A 44 -4.25 8.82 -5.66
CA GLU A 44 -4.00 8.84 -7.11
C GLU A 44 -3.52 7.50 -7.74
N CYS A 45 -3.35 6.44 -6.95
CA CYS A 45 -2.85 5.14 -7.40
C CYS A 45 -3.67 4.55 -8.57
N GLY A 46 -5.00 4.63 -8.49
CA GLY A 46 -5.90 4.07 -9.50
C GLY A 46 -5.83 4.73 -10.88
N PHE A 47 -5.13 5.87 -11.04
CA PHE A 47 -4.92 6.51 -12.34
C PHE A 47 -3.73 5.92 -13.12
N HIS A 48 -2.89 5.12 -12.46
CA HIS A 48 -1.69 4.53 -13.05
C HIS A 48 -1.82 3.03 -13.35
N LEU A 49 -3.03 2.48 -13.23
CA LEU A 49 -3.32 1.06 -13.41
C LEU A 49 -4.18 0.86 -14.65
N ASP A 50 -4.02 -0.30 -15.29
CA ASP A 50 -4.73 -0.62 -16.53
C ASP A 50 -6.26 -0.64 -16.33
N THR A 51 -6.72 -1.26 -15.24
CA THR A 51 -8.14 -1.31 -14.86
C THR A 51 -8.31 -0.81 -13.43
N ARG A 52 -9.41 -0.08 -13.19
CA ARG A 52 -9.76 0.37 -11.83
C ARG A 52 -10.46 -0.74 -11.07
N GLU A 53 -11.14 -1.63 -11.78
CA GLU A 53 -11.90 -2.75 -11.27
C GLU A 53 -10.99 -3.75 -10.54
N ASP A 54 -9.88 -4.16 -11.15
CA ASP A 54 -8.95 -5.12 -10.53
C ASP A 54 -8.26 -4.50 -9.30
N PHE A 55 -7.94 -3.20 -9.39
CA PHE A 55 -7.39 -2.45 -8.27
C PHE A 55 -8.35 -2.38 -7.08
N LEU A 56 -9.60 -1.98 -7.32
CA LEU A 56 -10.60 -1.87 -6.27
C LEU A 56 -10.91 -3.27 -5.71
N ALA A 57 -11.01 -4.30 -6.53
CA ALA A 57 -11.21 -5.68 -6.06
C ALA A 57 -10.09 -6.12 -5.12
N ALA A 58 -8.81 -5.87 -5.47
CA ALA A 58 -7.68 -6.17 -4.62
C ALA A 58 -7.68 -5.36 -3.31
N ALA A 59 -8.04 -4.07 -3.37
CA ALA A 59 -8.12 -3.20 -2.19
C ALA A 59 -9.26 -3.59 -1.23
N PHE A 60 -10.46 -3.89 -1.75
CA PHE A 60 -11.61 -4.29 -0.93
C PHE A 60 -11.42 -5.68 -0.31
N ARG A 61 -10.74 -6.61 -0.99
CA ARG A 61 -10.37 -7.93 -0.41
C ARG A 61 -9.55 -7.79 0.88
N LEU A 62 -8.68 -6.77 0.97
CA LEU A 62 -7.84 -6.51 2.14
C LEU A 62 -8.65 -5.99 3.34
N LEU A 63 -9.82 -5.39 3.13
CA LEU A 63 -10.60 -4.78 4.20
C LEU A 63 -11.29 -5.82 5.08
N ARG A 64 -11.18 -5.65 6.40
CA ARG A 64 -12.01 -6.33 7.39
C ARG A 64 -13.49 -5.92 7.22
N PRO A 65 -14.45 -6.73 7.72
CA PRO A 65 -15.84 -6.28 7.84
C PRO A 65 -15.91 -4.93 8.57
N GLY A 66 -16.58 -3.94 7.96
CA GLY A 66 -16.66 -2.56 8.49
C GLY A 66 -15.41 -1.69 8.24
N GLY A 67 -14.43 -2.18 7.48
CA GLY A 67 -13.24 -1.42 7.09
C GLY A 67 -13.55 -0.25 6.14
N ARG A 68 -12.59 0.66 6.00
CA ARG A 68 -12.72 1.89 5.19
C ARG A 68 -11.68 1.95 4.08
N PHE A 69 -12.13 2.33 2.88
CA PHE A 69 -11.28 2.74 1.78
C PHE A 69 -11.28 4.27 1.69
#